data_AF-A0A6I6DH22-F1
#
_entry.id   AF-A0A6I6DH22-F1
#
_cell.length_a   1.000
_cell.length_b   1.000
_cell.length_c   1.000
_cell.angle_alpha   90.00
_cell.angle_beta   90.00
_cell.angle_gamma   90.00
#
_symmetry.space_group_name_H-M   'P 1'
#
loop_
_entity.id
_entity.type
_entity.pdbx_description
1 polymer ?
#
loop_
_entity_poly.entity_id
_entity_poly.type
_entity_poly.pdbx_seq_one_letter_code
_entity_poly.pdbx_strand_id
1 'polypeptide(L)'
;MGGGIILVLELLFIFFARIIDVSLGTIRMIFVIRGDKWPAAAVGFIEILVYTLALALVVGALGDPIKLIVFSIGFSLGVVVGVVIEERLALGYRGLQVTIDKEHGYITDELREEGFPVTCWEGRGKAGEKLVMNIIVKRNLAPFVAEKVYEKAPSAFVVFMEPKQFRGGYFKK
;
A
#
# COMPACT_ATOMS: atom_id res chain seq x y z
N MET A 1 4.70 -18.26 43.11
CA MET A 1 5.41 -17.97 41.83
C MET A 1 4.54 -18.15 40.58
N GLY A 2 3.39 -18.84 40.61
CA GLY A 2 2.56 -19.05 39.40
C GLY A 2 1.73 -17.84 38.93
N GLY A 3 1.21 -17.00 39.83
CA GLY A 3 0.26 -15.93 39.46
C GLY A 3 0.85 -14.79 38.62
N GLY A 4 2.10 -14.38 38.89
CA GLY A 4 2.76 -13.32 38.11
C GLY A 4 3.09 -13.73 36.68
N ILE A 5 3.46 -15.00 36.47
CA ILE A 5 3.77 -15.54 35.14
C ILE A 5 2.49 -15.57 34.27
N ILE A 6 1.36 -15.97 34.85
CA ILE A 6 0.07 -16.01 34.16
C ILE A 6 -0.33 -14.60 33.70
N LEU A 7 -0.21 -13.60 34.58
CA LEU A 7 -0.53 -12.21 34.24
C LEU A 7 0.33 -11.68 33.08
N VAL A 8 1.64 -11.94 33.10
CA VAL A 8 2.55 -11.51 32.02
C VAL A 8 2.19 -12.18 30.70
N LEU A 9 1.88 -13.48 30.72
CA LEU A 9 1.45 -14.21 29.51
C LEU A 9 0.13 -13.67 28.96
N GLU A 10 -0.84 -13.33 29.83
CA GLU A 10 -2.09 -12.70 29.42
C GLU A 10 -1.84 -11.34 28.74
N LEU A 11 -1.01 -10.48 29.33
CA LEU A 11 -0.69 -9.17 28.76
C LEU A 11 0.01 -9.29 27.40
N LEU A 12 0.98 -10.20 27.27
CA LEU A 12 1.64 -10.47 26.00
C LEU A 12 0.66 -11.00 24.96
N PHE A 13 -0.23 -11.91 25.35
CA PHE A 13 -1.25 -12.42 24.45
C PHE A 13 -2.17 -11.29 23.94
N ILE A 14 -2.70 -10.45 24.84
CA ILE A 14 -3.53 -9.29 24.46
C ILE A 14 -2.78 -8.39 23.48
N PHE A 15 -1.53 -8.07 23.79
CA PHE A 15 -0.68 -7.20 22.97
C PHE A 15 -0.49 -7.74 21.55
N PHE A 16 -0.02 -8.98 21.42
CA PHE A 16 0.25 -9.58 20.11
C PHE A 16 -1.02 -9.89 19.34
N ALA A 17 -2.09 -10.34 20.02
CA ALA A 17 -3.38 -10.58 19.39
C ALA A 17 -3.93 -9.29 18.76
N ARG A 18 -3.77 -8.13 19.41
CA ARG A 18 -4.17 -6.84 18.84
C ARG A 18 -3.32 -6.40 17.66
N ILE A 19 -2.01 -6.62 17.69
CA ILE A 19 -1.16 -6.34 16.53
C ILE A 19 -1.59 -7.20 15.34
N ILE A 20 -1.81 -8.49 15.56
CA ILE A 20 -2.23 -9.44 14.52
C ILE A 20 -3.61 -9.06 13.97
N ASP A 21 -4.60 -8.81 14.82
CA ASP A 21 -5.94 -8.40 14.42
C ASP A 21 -5.93 -7.19 13.48
N VAL A 22 -5.30 -6.10 13.91
CA VAL A 22 -5.25 -4.85 13.13
C VAL A 22 -4.52 -5.06 11.81
N SER A 23 -3.42 -5.82 11.84
CA SER A 23 -2.64 -6.16 10.64
C SER A 23 -3.47 -6.99 9.64
N LEU A 24 -4.23 -7.96 10.12
CA LEU A 24 -5.15 -8.76 9.30
C LEU A 24 -6.27 -7.90 8.73
N GLY A 25 -6.79 -6.94 9.50
CA GLY A 25 -7.76 -5.96 9.01
C GLY A 25 -7.24 -5.15 7.82
N THR A 26 -5.97 -4.72 7.86
CA THR A 26 -5.33 -4.07 6.71
C THR A 26 -5.22 -5.01 5.51
N ILE A 27 -4.78 -6.25 5.71
CA ILE A 27 -4.66 -7.25 4.63
C ILE A 27 -6.03 -7.52 3.98
N ARG A 28 -7.08 -7.68 4.79
CA ARG A 28 -8.45 -7.86 4.31
C ARG A 28 -8.88 -6.66 3.48
N MET A 29 -8.67 -5.44 3.96
CA MET A 29 -9.02 -4.22 3.24
C MET A 29 -8.33 -4.16 1.87
N ILE A 30 -7.06 -4.55 1.79
CA ILE A 30 -6.32 -4.63 0.52
C ILE A 30 -7.01 -5.61 -0.45
N PHE A 31 -7.39 -6.81 0.01
CA PHE A 31 -8.11 -7.76 -0.84
C PHE A 31 -9.49 -7.24 -1.27
N VAL A 32 -10.21 -6.52 -0.40
CA VAL A 32 -11.49 -5.89 -0.74
C VAL A 32 -11.31 -4.84 -1.83
N ILE A 33 -10.31 -3.95 -1.70
CA ILE A 33 -10.00 -2.91 -2.70
C ILE A 33 -9.62 -3.54 -4.06
N ARG A 34 -8.93 -4.69 -4.04
CA ARG A 34 -8.57 -5.47 -5.24
C ARG A 34 -9.74 -6.22 -5.87
N GLY A 35 -10.85 -6.40 -5.16
CA GLY A 35 -11.98 -7.22 -5.59
C GLY A 35 -11.80 -8.73 -5.35
N ASP A 36 -10.77 -9.13 -4.61
CA ASP A 36 -10.46 -10.53 -4.30
C ASP A 36 -11.35 -11.05 -3.15
N LYS A 37 -12.61 -11.36 -3.48
CA LYS A 37 -13.65 -11.68 -2.48
C LYS A 37 -13.36 -12.89 -1.58
N TRP A 38 -12.75 -13.95 -2.11
CA TRP A 38 -12.49 -15.18 -1.33
C TRP A 38 -11.33 -15.02 -0.34
N PRO A 39 -10.15 -14.48 -0.75
CA PRO A 39 -9.11 -14.10 0.20
C PRO A 39 -9.60 -13.12 1.27
N ALA A 40 -10.37 -12.09 0.88
CA ALA A 40 -10.92 -11.12 1.83
C ALA A 40 -11.79 -11.79 2.91
N ALA A 41 -12.67 -12.71 2.51
CA ALA A 41 -13.54 -13.44 3.43
C ALA A 41 -12.74 -14.36 4.37
N ALA A 42 -11.74 -15.08 3.85
CA ALA A 42 -10.91 -15.98 4.65
C ALA A 42 -10.08 -15.21 5.70
N VAL A 43 -9.47 -14.09 5.31
CA VAL A 43 -8.72 -13.24 6.25
C VAL A 43 -9.65 -12.64 7.30
N GLY A 44 -10.82 -12.15 6.90
CA GLY A 44 -11.80 -11.58 7.84
C GLY A 44 -12.33 -12.59 8.86
N PHE A 45 -12.45 -13.87 8.47
CA PHE A 45 -12.81 -14.92 9.41
C PHE A 45 -11.73 -15.15 10.47
N ILE A 46 -10.45 -15.13 10.10
CA ILE A 46 -9.35 -15.28 11.06
C ILE A 46 -9.23 -14.02 11.94
N GLU A 47 -9.36 -12.84 11.35
CA GLU A 47 -9.38 -11.54 12.04
C GLU A 47 -10.42 -11.55 13.16
N ILE A 48 -11.68 -11.87 12.87
CA ILE A 48 -12.75 -11.83 13.88
C ILE A 48 -12.57 -12.85 15.01
N LEU A 49 -11.94 -14.01 14.73
CA LEU A 49 -11.59 -14.99 15.76
C LEU A 49 -10.55 -14.41 16.72
N VAL A 50 -9.47 -13.82 16.20
CA VAL A 50 -8.41 -13.20 17.01
C VAL A 50 -8.98 -12.00 17.80
N TYR A 51 -9.79 -11.16 17.15
CA TYR A 51 -10.47 -10.03 17.78
C TYR A 51 -11.28 -10.46 19.00
N THR A 52 -12.13 -11.47 18.83
CA THR A 52 -13.06 -11.92 19.87
C THR A 52 -12.31 -12.49 21.08
N LEU A 53 -11.23 -13.25 20.84
CA LEU A 53 -10.37 -13.77 21.91
C LEU A 53 -9.66 -12.66 22.69
N ALA A 54 -9.10 -11.67 22.00
CA ALA A 54 -8.45 -10.53 22.65
C ALA A 54 -9.46 -9.66 23.42
N LEU A 55 -10.63 -9.42 22.84
CA LEU A 55 -11.69 -8.62 23.45
C LEU A 55 -12.21 -9.26 24.74
N ALA A 56 -12.42 -10.58 24.74
CA ALA A 56 -12.91 -11.31 25.91
C ALA A 56 -12.02 -11.10 27.15
N LEU A 57 -10.71 -11.03 26.97
CA LEU A 57 -9.73 -10.83 28.05
C LEU A 57 -9.71 -9.41 28.62
N VAL A 58 -10.12 -8.42 27.84
CA VAL A 58 -10.13 -7.01 28.26
C VAL A 58 -11.49 -6.59 28.79
N VAL A 59 -12.58 -7.03 28.17
CA VAL A 59 -13.94 -6.70 28.62
C VAL A 59 -14.20 -7.21 30.04
N GLY A 60 -13.69 -8.41 30.38
CA GLY A 60 -13.76 -8.94 31.74
C GLY A 60 -12.86 -8.20 32.76
N ALA A 61 -11.98 -7.31 32.30
CA ALA A 61 -11.00 -6.62 33.13
C ALA A 61 -10.95 -5.10 32.86
N LEU A 62 -12.09 -4.48 32.54
CA LEU A 62 -12.20 -3.03 32.30
C LEU A 62 -11.75 -2.17 33.49
N GLY A 63 -11.76 -2.72 34.71
CA GLY A 63 -11.22 -2.07 35.90
C GLY A 63 -9.69 -2.13 36.02
N ASP A 64 -9.00 -2.85 35.14
CA ASP A 64 -7.54 -2.97 35.11
C ASP A 64 -6.94 -2.03 34.03
N PRO A 65 -6.41 -0.86 34.41
CA PRO A 65 -5.86 0.10 33.46
C PRO A 65 -4.64 -0.44 32.70
N ILE A 66 -3.91 -1.42 33.26
CA ILE A 66 -2.73 -1.99 32.59
C ILE A 66 -3.16 -2.79 31.36
N LYS A 67 -4.18 -3.65 31.50
CA LYS A 67 -4.74 -4.42 30.37
C LYS A 67 -5.26 -3.50 29.27
N LEU A 68 -5.92 -2.40 29.64
CA LEU A 68 -6.40 -1.41 28.68
C LEU A 68 -5.26 -0.73 27.92
N ILE A 69 -4.22 -0.26 28.64
CA ILE A 69 -3.05 0.37 28.02
C ILE A 69 -2.37 -0.60 27.06
N VAL A 70 -2.14 -1.85 27.49
CA VAL A 70 -1.50 -2.87 26.65
C VAL A 70 -2.32 -3.16 25.38
N PHE A 71 -3.65 -3.25 25.51
CA PHE A 71 -4.55 -3.41 24.36
C PHE A 71 -4.47 -2.22 23.39
N SER A 72 -4.46 -0.99 23.91
CA SER A 72 -4.34 0.23 23.10
C SER A 72 -2.98 0.35 22.40
N ILE A 73 -1.87 0.03 23.08
CA ILE A 73 -0.54 0.05 22.47
C ILE A 73 -0.45 -1.04 21.39
N GLY A 74 -0.97 -2.24 21.65
CA GLY A 74 -1.04 -3.31 20.65
C GLY A 74 -1.81 -2.88 19.40
N PHE A 75 -2.93 -2.16 19.57
CA PHE A 75 -3.65 -1.56 18.45
C PHE A 75 -2.79 -0.56 17.66
N SER A 76 -2.19 0.43 18.33
CA SER A 76 -1.38 1.46 17.68
C SER A 76 -0.19 0.88 16.91
N LEU A 77 0.51 -0.11 17.48
CA LEU A 77 1.59 -0.81 16.79
C LEU A 77 1.08 -1.68 15.65
N GLY A 78 -0.09 -2.31 15.82
CA GLY A 78 -0.79 -3.01 14.75
C GLY A 78 -1.06 -2.12 13.54
N VAL A 79 -1.42 -0.84 13.74
CA VAL A 79 -1.58 0.11 12.63
C VAL A 79 -0.25 0.35 11.90
N VAL A 80 0.85 0.55 12.64
CA VAL A 80 2.18 0.73 12.03
C VAL A 80 2.60 -0.51 11.23
N VAL A 81 2.41 -1.71 11.79
CA VAL A 81 2.67 -2.97 11.09
C VAL A 81 1.77 -3.11 9.87
N GLY A 82 0.50 -2.74 9.97
CA GLY A 82 -0.45 -2.68 8.87
C GLY A 82 0.04 -1.81 7.72
N VAL A 83 0.56 -0.61 8.00
CA VAL A 83 1.15 0.29 6.98
C VAL A 83 2.34 -0.38 6.30
N VAL A 84 3.25 -0.99 7.05
CA VAL A 84 4.41 -1.72 6.48
C VAL A 84 3.96 -2.90 5.62
N ILE A 85 2.92 -3.62 6.05
CA ILE A 85 2.32 -4.71 5.27
C ILE A 85 1.68 -4.16 4.00
N GLU A 86 0.96 -3.04 4.08
CA GLU A 86 0.38 -2.37 2.92
C GLU A 86 1.46 -1.98 1.93
N GLU A 87 2.54 -1.35 2.37
CA GLU A 87 3.67 -0.98 1.50
C GLU A 87 4.28 -2.21 0.80
N ARG A 88 4.44 -3.32 1.52
CA ARG A 88 4.96 -4.58 0.94
C ARG A 88 3.95 -5.29 0.05
N LEU A 89 2.65 -5.25 0.35
CA LEU A 89 1.62 -5.86 -0.48
C LEU A 89 1.28 -4.99 -1.69
N ALA A 90 1.46 -3.67 -1.58
CA ALA A 90 1.31 -2.69 -2.65
C ALA A 90 2.39 -2.76 -3.73
N LEU A 91 3.12 -3.89 -3.81
CA LEU A 91 3.85 -4.43 -4.97
C LEU A 91 2.98 -4.62 -6.25
N GLY A 92 1.90 -3.86 -6.39
CA GLY A 92 1.16 -3.71 -7.63
C GLY A 92 1.82 -2.73 -8.59
N TYR A 93 1.05 -2.29 -9.56
CA TYR A 93 1.46 -1.31 -10.56
C TYR A 93 0.89 0.08 -10.24
N ARG A 94 1.61 1.11 -10.64
CA ARG A 94 1.15 2.50 -10.60
C ARG A 94 1.26 3.07 -12.00
N GLY A 95 0.22 3.75 -12.44
CA GLY A 95 0.23 4.51 -13.68
C GLY A 95 0.86 5.88 -13.41
N LEU A 96 1.71 6.34 -14.32
CA LEU A 96 2.12 7.74 -14.41
C LEU A 96 1.60 8.28 -15.72
N GLN A 97 0.87 9.38 -15.66
CA GLN A 97 0.62 10.22 -16.81
C GLN A 97 1.54 11.41 -16.69
N VAL A 98 2.42 11.59 -17.67
CA VAL A 98 3.44 12.61 -17.67
C VAL A 98 3.22 13.50 -18.89
N THR A 99 3.06 14.80 -18.69
CA THR A 99 2.93 15.77 -19.77
C THR A 99 4.16 16.65 -19.79
N ILE A 100 4.86 16.69 -20.94
CA ILE A 100 6.07 17.49 -21.17
C ILE A 100 5.94 18.34 -22.43
N ASP A 101 6.81 19.33 -22.60
CA ASP A 101 6.97 20.04 -23.87
C ASP A 101 7.47 19.09 -24.96
N LYS A 102 6.96 19.22 -26.20
CA LYS A 102 7.25 18.28 -27.30
C LYS A 102 8.75 18.21 -27.65
N GLU A 103 9.50 19.28 -27.41
CA GLU A 103 10.96 19.32 -27.56
C GLU A 103 11.70 18.29 -26.68
N HIS A 104 11.11 17.90 -25.55
CA HIS A 104 11.63 16.88 -24.66
C HIS A 104 11.16 15.46 -25.04
N GLY A 105 10.62 15.28 -26.25
CA GLY A 105 10.06 14.00 -26.70
C GLY A 105 11.05 12.84 -26.69
N TYR A 106 12.37 13.11 -26.79
CA TYR A 106 13.41 12.10 -26.70
C TYR A 106 13.37 11.28 -25.39
N ILE A 107 12.79 11.82 -24.31
CA ILE A 107 12.62 11.14 -23.02
C ILE A 107 11.81 9.84 -23.19
N THR A 108 10.88 9.78 -24.15
CA THR A 108 10.11 8.54 -24.40
C THR A 108 10.99 7.38 -24.84
N ASP A 109 11.99 7.65 -25.67
CA ASP A 109 12.82 6.61 -26.25
C ASP A 109 13.88 6.15 -25.24
N GLU A 110 14.47 7.08 -24.49
CA GLU A 110 15.36 6.74 -23.37
C GLU A 110 14.67 5.84 -22.33
N LEU A 111 13.43 6.19 -21.94
CA LEU A 111 12.66 5.36 -21.00
C LEU A 111 12.37 3.96 -21.57
N ARG A 112 12.13 3.84 -22.88
CA ARG A 112 11.94 2.54 -23.55
C ARG A 112 13.22 1.72 -23.62
N GLU A 113 14.35 2.34 -23.91
CA GLU A 113 15.67 1.69 -23.93
C GLU A 113 16.04 1.12 -22.56
N GLU A 114 15.67 1.83 -21.49
CA GLU A 114 15.81 1.36 -20.11
C GLU A 114 14.82 0.25 -19.71
N GLY A 115 13.84 -0.04 -20.58
CA GLY A 115 12.87 -1.12 -20.41
C GLY A 115 11.57 -0.70 -19.72
N PHE A 116 11.29 0.60 -19.58
CA PHE A 116 10.00 1.08 -19.11
C PHE A 116 8.97 1.08 -20.25
N PRO A 117 7.77 0.51 -20.04
CA PRO A 117 6.71 0.54 -21.04
C PRO A 117 6.11 1.95 -21.11
N VAL A 118 6.34 2.64 -22.23
CA VAL A 118 5.84 3.99 -22.48
C VAL A 118 4.97 4.04 -23.73
N THR A 119 3.71 4.39 -23.56
CA THR A 119 2.82 4.80 -24.65
C THR A 119 2.72 6.32 -24.63
N CYS A 120 2.83 6.96 -25.79
CA CYS A 120 2.77 8.42 -25.88
C CYS A 120 1.83 8.87 -27.01
N TRP A 121 1.28 10.07 -26.85
CA TRP A 121 0.51 10.75 -27.89
C TRP A 121 0.75 12.26 -27.81
N GLU A 122 0.56 12.94 -28.94
CA GLU A 122 0.69 14.39 -29.02
C GLU A 122 -0.56 15.09 -28.50
N GLY A 123 -0.36 16.20 -27.81
CA GLY A 123 -1.41 17.06 -27.30
C GLY A 123 -1.06 18.54 -27.48
N ARG A 124 -2.00 19.43 -27.13
CA ARG A 124 -1.79 20.87 -27.18
C ARG A 124 -2.22 21.50 -25.87
N GLY A 125 -1.29 22.21 -25.23
CA GLY A 125 -1.55 23.02 -24.05
C GLY A 125 -1.62 24.51 -24.38
N LYS A 126 -1.85 25.33 -23.36
CA LYS A 126 -1.83 26.81 -23.50
C LYS A 126 -0.49 27.33 -24.03
N ALA A 127 0.61 26.72 -23.61
CA ALA A 127 1.96 27.13 -23.98
C ALA A 127 2.48 26.53 -25.30
N GLY A 128 1.69 25.72 -26.00
CA GLY A 128 2.09 25.10 -27.26
C GLY A 128 1.90 23.58 -27.31
N GLU A 129 2.65 22.93 -28.19
CA GLU A 129 2.61 21.48 -28.37
C GLU A 129 3.20 20.74 -27.16
N LYS A 130 2.51 19.69 -26.73
CA LYS A 130 2.89 18.86 -25.60
C LYS A 130 2.96 17.40 -26.03
N LEU A 131 3.77 16.63 -25.33
CA LEU A 131 3.77 15.18 -25.41
C LEU A 131 3.21 14.61 -24.11
N VAL A 132 2.22 13.74 -24.21
CA VAL A 132 1.64 13.06 -23.06
C VAL A 132 2.09 11.60 -23.10
N MET A 133 2.66 11.13 -21.99
CA MET A 133 3.19 9.79 -21.80
C MET A 133 2.36 9.07 -20.75
N ASN A 134 1.91 7.85 -21.06
CA ASN A 134 1.39 6.90 -20.10
C ASN A 134 2.43 5.81 -19.85
N ILE A 135 2.78 5.65 -18.57
CA ILE A 135 3.79 4.73 -18.09
C ILE A 135 3.16 3.87 -17.01
N ILE A 136 3.25 2.55 -17.12
CA ILE A 136 2.75 1.63 -16.08
C ILE A 136 3.94 0.85 -15.52
N VAL A 137 4.31 1.12 -14.28
CA VAL A 137 5.49 0.53 -13.62
C VAL A 137 5.12 -0.05 -12.27
N LYS A 138 6.01 -0.87 -11.70
CA LYS A 138 5.88 -1.32 -10.31
C LYS A 138 5.78 -0.10 -9.40
N ARG A 139 4.90 -0.15 -8.40
CA ARG A 139 4.57 1.01 -7.53
C ARG A 139 5.80 1.65 -6.89
N ASN A 140 6.79 0.85 -6.50
CA ASN A 140 8.05 1.30 -5.92
C ASN A 140 8.99 2.01 -6.91
N LEU A 141 8.88 1.74 -8.21
CA LEU A 141 9.66 2.40 -9.26
C LEU A 141 9.00 3.70 -9.74
N ALA A 142 7.72 3.93 -9.44
CA ALA A 142 7.00 5.11 -9.91
C ALA A 142 7.65 6.45 -9.46
N PRO A 143 8.06 6.62 -8.19
CA PRO A 143 8.77 7.85 -7.79
C PRO A 143 10.09 8.05 -8.55
N PHE A 144 10.87 6.98 -8.73
CA PHE A 144 12.13 7.01 -9.46
C PHE A 144 11.95 7.43 -10.93
N VAL A 145 10.94 6.87 -11.62
CA VAL A 145 10.64 7.26 -13.01
C VAL A 145 10.19 8.72 -13.09
N ALA A 146 9.37 9.18 -12.14
CA ALA A 146 8.94 10.58 -12.10
C ALA A 146 10.12 11.54 -11.91
N GLU A 147 11.02 11.24 -10.97
CA GLU A 147 12.23 12.03 -10.70
C GLU A 147 13.13 12.13 -11.94
N LYS A 148 13.32 11.01 -12.64
CA LYS A 148 14.11 10.96 -13.87
C LYS A 148 13.54 11.83 -15.00
N VAL A 149 12.22 11.89 -15.12
CA VAL A 149 11.57 12.83 -16.04
C VAL A 149 11.84 14.27 -15.59
N TYR A 150 11.67 14.57 -14.29
CA TYR A 150 11.87 15.91 -13.75
C TYR A 150 13.29 16.45 -13.95
N GLU A 151 14.32 15.60 -13.85
CA GLU A 151 15.71 15.98 -14.12
C GLU A 151 15.92 16.50 -15.54
N LYS A 152 15.20 15.94 -16.52
CA LYS A 152 15.35 16.26 -17.95
C LYS A 152 14.34 17.29 -18.43
N ALA A 153 13.14 17.32 -17.84
CA ALA A 153 12.07 18.23 -18.15
C ALA A 153 11.48 18.80 -16.84
N PRO A 154 12.08 19.87 -16.28
CA PRO A 154 11.58 20.49 -15.04
C PRO A 154 10.14 21.03 -15.14
N SER A 155 9.67 21.31 -16.36
CA SER A 155 8.28 21.72 -16.64
C SER A 155 7.28 20.57 -16.66
N ALA A 156 7.73 19.33 -16.42
CA ALA A 156 6.88 18.15 -16.47
C ALA A 156 5.71 18.21 -15.48
N PHE A 157 4.53 17.86 -15.97
CA PHE A 157 3.35 17.66 -15.14
C PHE A 157 3.09 16.16 -14.99
N VAL A 158 3.24 15.64 -13.77
CA VAL A 158 3.11 14.21 -13.46
C VAL A 158 1.85 13.95 -12.63
N VAL A 159 0.99 13.06 -13.13
CA VAL A 159 -0.19 12.56 -12.42
C VAL A 159 0.01 11.09 -12.12
N PHE A 160 -0.09 10.74 -10.84
CA PHE A 160 -0.08 9.35 -10.41
C PHE A 160 -1.50 8.76 -10.45
N MET A 161 -1.66 7.67 -11.18
CA MET A 161 -2.91 6.93 -11.34
C MET A 161 -2.81 5.57 -10.65
N GLU A 162 -3.91 5.13 -10.04
CA GLU A 162 -4.03 3.80 -9.41
C GLU A 162 -4.89 2.87 -10.29
N PRO A 163 -4.26 2.03 -11.13
CA PRO A 163 -5.03 1.12 -11.97
C PRO A 163 -5.65 0.01 -11.11
N LYS A 164 -6.98 -0.13 -11.17
CA LYS A 164 -7.73 -1.16 -10.41
C LYS A 164 -7.68 -2.54 -11.05
N GLN A 165 -7.61 -2.59 -12.38
CA GLN A 165 -7.56 -3.83 -13.15
C GLN A 165 -6.73 -3.61 -14.42
N PHE A 166 -5.93 -4.60 -14.79
CA PHE A 166 -5.12 -4.59 -16.01
C PHE A 166 -5.19 -5.97 -16.67
N ARG A 167 -5.27 -5.97 -18.01
CA ARG A 167 -5.26 -7.18 -18.85
C ARG A 167 -4.32 -6.91 -20.03
N GLY A 168 -3.34 -7.79 -20.24
CA GLY A 168 -2.31 -7.62 -21.28
C GLY A 168 -1.25 -6.58 -20.90
N GLY A 169 -0.49 -6.10 -21.89
CA GLY A 169 0.60 -5.13 -21.72
C GLY A 169 1.99 -5.78 -21.68
N TYR A 170 3.00 -4.98 -22.03
CA TYR A 170 4.40 -5.38 -21.95
C TYR A 170 4.94 -5.05 -20.55
N PHE A 171 5.02 -6.06 -19.69
CA PHE A 171 5.70 -5.95 -18.40
C PHE A 171 6.90 -6.90 -18.44
N LYS A 172 8.11 -6.35 -18.39
CA LYS A 172 9.32 -7.16 -18.23
C LYS A 172 9.17 -7.97 -16.93
N LYS A 173 9.24 -9.30 -17.03
CA LYS A 173 9.23 -10.23 -15.89
C LYS A 173 10.33 -9.86 -14.90
#